data_AF-U1NTL3-F1
#
_entry.id   AF-U1NTL3-F1
#
_cell.length_a   1.000
_cell.length_b   1.000
_cell.length_c   1.000
_cell.angle_alpha   90.00
_cell.angle_beta   90.00
_cell.angle_gamma   90.00
#
_symmetry.space_group_name_H-M   'P 1'
#
loop_
_entity.id
_entity.type
_entity.pdbx_description
1 polymer ?
#
loop_
_entity_poly.entity_id
_entity_poly.type
_entity_poly.pdbx_seq_one_letter_code
_entity_poly.pdbx_strand_id
1 'polypeptide(L)'
;MPPSHRPDVSAVASPPRRSLRYDDLSITEQLGDGGHATVYKAAVKGYETPECVAVKEPANEAQTLPADDAREFLQEAETWEQLDYRERHKQLYAEYEHLVGIVDTGDRLPWIAMEYMDGGTLADRLEESTGLPIPKIRWFATCVCRGVELAHYEGISHLDLKPANVLFRSTPDGEWDVAKIADWGTSRRPLESADDSGLSAAFSAPEQFDPDTFGEPDSMTDVYQIGAIIYAMAVGEPPYTGSRIEISNAATDGPEPPSTHREELPGKFDQLIARAMAPDKQDRYRMIRDLASAIADVSAPRTAANGGSTRRSASNDSILAPVGSENPPAGTGGPTEGASPTKSATSGVSSAATTDRDRSAVPEQVGEVGEVGFPPCKQPVEVFPADGEYLVREFRSDPTNATVFSAHDKRMAAMRAASNKLTEDNHPCTLRWDSHNSVGELYWNEHFESLGVEYSELFDAWVVVSKPNAYTFCAAPSAKWAYKDGKRIQQAYDFKELRICSRQGECQKIVEHRFVRHSLTKSGVTFNR
;
A
#
# COMPACT_ATOMS: atom_id res chain seq x y z
N MET A 1 26.97 0.07 -8.27
CA MET A 1 27.55 -0.73 -7.19
C MET A 1 28.54 -1.72 -7.77
N PRO A 2 29.70 -1.98 -7.16
CA PRO A 2 30.54 -3.09 -7.58
C PRO A 2 29.75 -4.40 -7.37
N PRO A 3 29.55 -5.22 -8.40
CA PRO A 3 28.84 -6.51 -8.26
C PRO A 3 29.51 -7.47 -7.27
N SER A 4 30.78 -7.23 -6.93
CA SER A 4 31.65 -8.16 -6.20
C SER A 4 31.32 -8.41 -4.73
N HIS A 5 30.38 -7.67 -4.13
CA HIS A 5 29.97 -7.85 -2.73
C HIS A 5 28.52 -8.31 -2.59
N ARG A 6 27.81 -8.50 -3.71
CA ARG A 6 26.42 -8.97 -3.66
C ARG A 6 26.43 -10.49 -3.53
N PRO A 7 25.84 -11.05 -2.48
CA PRO A 7 25.75 -12.49 -2.32
C PRO A 7 24.80 -13.10 -3.36
N ASP A 8 25.02 -14.37 -3.64
CA ASP A 8 24.01 -15.21 -4.26
C ASP A 8 22.87 -15.43 -3.26
N VAL A 9 21.69 -14.88 -3.55
CA VAL A 9 20.51 -14.99 -2.67
C VAL A 9 20.07 -16.44 -2.46
N SER A 10 20.39 -17.35 -3.38
CA SER A 10 20.10 -18.79 -3.20
C SER A 10 20.95 -19.44 -2.10
N ALA A 11 22.11 -18.86 -1.76
CA ALA A 11 22.96 -19.33 -0.67
C ALA A 11 22.39 -19.01 0.72
N VAL A 12 21.42 -18.10 0.79
CA VAL A 12 20.70 -17.71 2.02
C VAL A 12 19.22 -18.12 1.97
N ALA A 13 18.89 -19.13 1.16
CA ALA A 13 17.54 -19.63 1.03
C ALA A 13 16.95 -20.05 2.38
N SER A 14 15.70 -19.66 2.63
CA SER A 14 14.98 -20.00 3.84
C SER A 14 14.86 -21.52 3.99
N PRO A 15 14.95 -22.07 5.21
CA PRO A 15 14.72 -23.49 5.47
C PRO A 15 13.35 -23.93 4.95
N PRO A 16 13.22 -25.17 4.45
CA PRO A 16 11.96 -25.65 3.89
C PRO A 16 10.89 -25.78 4.98
N ARG A 17 9.62 -25.61 4.58
CA ARG A 17 8.49 -25.92 5.45
C ARG A 17 8.48 -27.40 5.82
N ARG A 18 8.12 -27.68 7.08
CA ARG A 18 8.01 -29.05 7.61
C ARG A 18 7.03 -29.08 8.77
N SER A 19 6.35 -30.20 8.96
CA SER A 19 5.49 -30.39 10.12
C SER A 19 6.34 -30.65 11.36
N LEU A 20 6.24 -29.76 12.34
CA LEU A 20 6.90 -29.78 13.63
C LEU A 20 5.85 -29.87 14.73
N ARG A 21 6.18 -30.61 15.79
CA ARG A 21 5.49 -30.50 17.07
C ARG A 21 6.30 -29.60 17.98
N TYR A 22 5.63 -28.93 18.91
CA TYR A 22 6.33 -28.13 19.91
C TYR A 22 7.40 -28.95 20.67
N ASP A 23 7.11 -30.22 20.97
CA ASP A 23 8.05 -31.13 21.64
C ASP A 23 9.31 -31.46 20.81
N ASP A 24 9.29 -31.21 19.50
CA ASP A 24 10.45 -31.36 18.61
C ASP A 24 11.44 -30.20 18.76
N LEU A 25 11.00 -29.09 19.36
CA LEU A 25 11.79 -27.88 19.58
C LEU A 25 12.48 -27.95 20.95
N SER A 26 13.81 -27.77 20.95
CA SER A 26 14.59 -27.63 22.16
C SER A 26 15.07 -26.19 22.27
N ILE A 27 14.38 -25.39 23.09
CA ILE A 27 14.76 -23.99 23.36
C ILE A 27 16.19 -23.94 23.92
N THR A 28 17.04 -23.12 23.30
CA THR A 28 18.45 -22.98 23.68
C THR A 28 18.76 -21.60 24.26
N GLU A 29 18.11 -20.55 23.76
CA GLU A 29 18.43 -19.16 24.07
C GLU A 29 17.20 -18.30 23.84
N GLN A 30 16.99 -17.26 24.65
CA GLN A 30 16.00 -16.22 24.39
C GLN A 30 16.68 -15.12 23.56
N LEU A 31 16.12 -14.80 22.39
CA LEU A 31 16.68 -13.85 21.43
C LEU A 31 16.09 -12.45 21.61
N GLY A 32 14.84 -12.35 22.06
CA GLY A 32 14.17 -11.09 22.27
C GLY A 32 12.90 -11.25 23.09
N ASP A 33 12.53 -10.19 23.80
CA ASP A 33 11.30 -10.09 24.58
C ASP A 33 10.60 -8.79 24.20
N GLY A 34 9.45 -8.89 23.54
CA GLY A 34 8.60 -7.75 23.21
C GLY A 34 7.33 -7.80 24.05
N GLY A 35 6.61 -6.67 24.14
CA GLY A 35 5.40 -6.57 24.97
C GLY A 35 4.27 -7.58 24.65
N HIS A 36 4.32 -8.26 23.50
CA HIS A 36 3.28 -9.20 23.04
C HIS A 36 3.79 -10.61 22.72
N ALA A 37 5.10 -10.78 22.58
CA ALA A 37 5.69 -12.04 22.16
C ALA A 37 7.15 -12.14 22.60
N THR A 38 7.55 -13.35 22.95
CA THR A 38 8.94 -13.69 23.24
C THR A 38 9.48 -14.54 22.09
N VAL A 39 10.71 -14.27 21.67
CA VAL A 39 11.37 -15.00 20.59
C VAL A 39 12.55 -15.78 21.16
N TYR A 40 12.61 -17.07 20.83
CA TYR A 40 13.64 -17.99 21.27
C TYR A 40 14.39 -18.58 20.09
N LYS A 41 15.65 -18.94 20.30
CA LYS A 41 16.38 -19.87 19.45
C LYS A 41 16.08 -21.29 19.91
N ALA A 42 15.77 -22.17 18.97
CA ALA A 42 15.51 -23.58 19.25
C ALA A 42 16.27 -24.50 18.30
N ALA A 43 16.79 -25.59 18.83
CA ALA A 43 17.29 -26.71 18.04
C ALA A 43 16.15 -27.68 17.70
N VAL A 44 16.06 -28.11 16.44
CA VAL A 44 15.06 -29.10 16.01
C VAL A 44 15.61 -30.52 16.21
N LYS A 45 14.89 -31.36 16.97
CA LYS A 45 15.27 -32.75 17.25
C LYS A 45 15.16 -33.63 15.99
N GLY A 46 16.02 -34.65 15.90
CA GLY A 46 15.93 -35.70 14.88
C GLY A 46 16.71 -35.45 13.59
N TYR A 47 17.52 -34.39 13.51
CA TYR A 47 18.37 -34.07 12.37
C TYR A 47 19.86 -34.29 12.71
N GLU A 48 20.68 -34.73 11.73
CA GLU A 48 22.10 -35.08 11.93
C GLU A 48 22.94 -33.90 12.44
N THR A 49 22.54 -32.68 12.09
CA THR A 49 22.96 -31.43 12.73
C THR A 49 21.69 -30.75 13.25
N PRO A 50 21.65 -30.25 14.50
CA PRO A 50 20.48 -29.52 14.95
C PRO A 50 20.36 -28.24 14.11
N GLU A 51 19.45 -28.29 13.15
CA GLU A 51 19.01 -27.10 12.44
C GLU A 51 18.38 -26.18 13.48
N CYS A 52 18.81 -24.92 13.49
CA CYS A 52 18.30 -23.92 14.43
C CYS A 52 17.15 -23.16 13.76
N VAL A 53 16.07 -22.98 14.50
CA VAL A 53 14.95 -22.10 14.13
C VAL A 53 14.81 -21.02 15.19
N ALA A 54 14.24 -19.88 14.79
CA ALA A 54 13.67 -18.95 15.75
C ALA A 54 12.22 -19.35 16.02
N VAL A 55 11.78 -19.30 17.27
CA VAL A 55 10.43 -19.66 17.71
C VAL A 55 9.84 -18.44 18.40
N LYS A 56 8.81 -17.85 17.79
CA LYS A 56 8.04 -16.78 18.39
C LYS A 56 6.86 -17.39 19.13
N GLU A 57 6.66 -16.97 20.37
CA GLU A 57 5.58 -17.38 21.25
C GLU A 57 4.88 -16.14 21.80
N PRO A 58 3.55 -16.17 22.03
CA PRO A 58 2.87 -15.09 22.72
C PRO A 58 3.45 -14.87 24.13
N ALA A 59 3.57 -13.62 24.55
CA ALA A 59 4.00 -13.29 25.90
C ALA A 59 2.98 -13.86 26.91
N ASN A 60 3.44 -14.73 27.82
CA ASN A 60 2.52 -15.47 28.68
C ASN A 60 3.09 -15.69 30.09
N GLU A 61 2.92 -14.70 30.98
CA GLU A 61 3.24 -14.84 32.40
C GLU A 61 2.24 -15.74 33.16
N ALA A 62 1.01 -15.90 32.65
CA ALA A 62 -0.12 -16.49 33.38
C ALA A 62 -0.60 -17.86 32.86
N GLN A 63 0.13 -18.47 31.91
CA GLN A 63 -0.21 -19.74 31.23
C GLN A 63 -1.57 -19.77 30.50
N THR A 64 -2.26 -18.63 30.38
CA THR A 64 -3.57 -18.51 29.70
C THR A 64 -3.60 -17.21 28.91
N LEU A 65 -3.71 -17.31 27.58
CA LEU A 65 -3.79 -16.15 26.69
C LEU A 65 -5.25 -15.69 26.53
N PRO A 66 -5.53 -14.38 26.57
CA PRO A 66 -6.81 -13.85 26.12
C PRO A 66 -7.12 -14.29 24.69
N ALA A 67 -8.41 -14.56 24.41
CA ALA A 67 -8.83 -15.08 23.11
C ALA A 67 -8.54 -14.12 21.95
N ASP A 68 -8.57 -12.81 22.21
CA ASP A 68 -8.24 -11.80 21.20
C ASP A 68 -6.74 -11.80 20.87
N ASP A 69 -5.87 -11.85 21.88
CA ASP A 69 -4.41 -11.91 21.69
C ASP A 69 -4.00 -13.18 20.93
N ALA A 70 -4.58 -14.34 21.28
CA ALA A 70 -4.36 -15.58 20.56
C ALA A 70 -4.83 -15.49 19.09
N ARG A 71 -5.98 -14.86 18.84
CA ARG A 71 -6.53 -14.67 17.50
C ARG A 71 -5.67 -13.72 16.67
N GLU A 72 -5.15 -12.65 17.26
CA GLU A 72 -4.23 -11.73 16.59
C GLU A 72 -2.91 -12.41 16.23
N PHE A 73 -2.35 -13.19 17.15
CA PHE A 73 -1.14 -13.96 16.91
C PHE A 73 -1.30 -14.99 15.77
N LEU A 74 -2.42 -15.73 15.75
CA LEU A 74 -2.70 -16.69 14.67
C LEU A 74 -2.93 -15.99 13.32
N GLN A 75 -3.57 -14.81 13.32
CA GLN A 75 -3.76 -14.03 12.10
C GLN A 75 -2.44 -13.47 11.55
N GLU A 76 -1.53 -13.07 12.43
CA GLU A 76 -0.15 -12.72 12.06
C GLU A 76 0.54 -13.92 11.39
N ALA A 77 0.48 -15.10 12.02
CA ALA A 77 1.07 -16.32 11.49
C ALA A 77 0.54 -16.66 10.09
N GLU A 78 -0.78 -16.61 9.90
CA GLU A 78 -1.44 -16.85 8.60
C GLU A 78 -0.98 -15.86 7.52
N THR A 79 -0.91 -14.57 7.87
CA THR A 79 -0.47 -13.52 6.94
C THR A 79 0.98 -13.74 6.49
N TRP A 80 1.85 -14.05 7.45
CA TRP A 80 3.26 -14.30 7.20
C TRP A 80 3.47 -15.57 6.37
N GLU A 81 2.75 -16.65 6.70
CA GLU A 81 2.74 -17.87 5.91
C GLU A 81 2.27 -17.63 4.47
N GLN A 82 1.24 -16.83 4.27
CA GLN A 82 0.78 -16.50 2.93
C GLN A 82 1.90 -15.84 2.11
N LEU A 83 2.60 -14.87 2.70
CA LEU A 83 3.68 -14.14 2.02
C LEU A 83 4.91 -15.02 1.77
N ASP A 84 5.37 -15.77 2.76
CA ASP A 84 6.47 -16.74 2.61
C ASP A 84 6.17 -17.78 1.52
N TYR A 85 4.95 -18.30 1.49
CA TYR A 85 4.54 -19.25 0.45
C TYR A 85 4.61 -18.59 -0.94
N ARG A 86 4.20 -17.33 -1.05
CA ARG A 86 4.22 -16.57 -2.31
C ARG A 86 5.64 -16.30 -2.80
N GLU A 87 6.55 -15.91 -1.92
CA GLU A 87 7.97 -15.68 -2.26
C GLU A 87 8.59 -16.94 -2.86
N ARG A 88 8.40 -18.09 -2.18
CA ARG A 88 8.99 -19.38 -2.59
C ARG A 88 8.42 -19.98 -3.88
N HIS A 89 7.16 -19.69 -4.23
CA HIS A 89 6.45 -20.43 -5.30
C HIS A 89 6.05 -19.60 -6.53
N LYS A 90 6.22 -18.28 -6.53
CA LYS A 90 5.90 -17.45 -7.71
C LYS A 90 7.12 -17.22 -8.59
N GLN A 91 7.00 -17.54 -9.87
CA GLN A 91 8.04 -17.31 -10.87
C GLN A 91 8.50 -15.85 -10.98
N LEU A 92 7.62 -14.88 -10.71
CA LEU A 92 7.96 -13.45 -10.75
C LEU A 92 8.97 -13.04 -9.67
N TYR A 93 9.09 -13.83 -8.60
CA TYR A 93 9.89 -13.52 -7.41
C TYR A 93 10.91 -14.63 -7.10
N ALA A 94 11.27 -15.46 -8.08
CA ALA A 94 12.17 -16.59 -7.89
C ALA A 94 13.60 -16.18 -7.43
N GLU A 95 13.95 -14.89 -7.54
CA GLU A 95 15.21 -14.32 -7.04
C GLU A 95 15.02 -13.47 -5.76
N TYR A 96 13.84 -13.51 -5.15
CA TYR A 96 13.54 -12.79 -3.91
C TYR A 96 13.72 -13.76 -2.74
N GLU A 97 14.50 -13.33 -1.76
CA GLU A 97 14.78 -14.06 -0.52
C GLU A 97 14.91 -13.03 0.60
N HIS A 98 13.84 -12.24 0.77
CA HIS A 98 13.82 -11.01 1.54
C HIS A 98 12.69 -10.99 2.59
N LEU A 99 11.94 -12.08 2.72
CA LEU A 99 11.08 -12.34 3.87
C LEU A 99 11.74 -13.37 4.76
N VAL A 100 11.67 -13.19 6.08
CA VAL A 100 12.10 -14.24 7.01
C VAL A 100 11.16 -15.42 6.83
N GLY A 101 11.71 -16.58 6.48
CA GLY A 101 10.91 -17.72 6.08
C GLY A 101 10.20 -18.42 7.24
N ILE A 102 8.97 -18.89 6.99
CA ILE A 102 8.22 -19.71 7.96
C ILE A 102 8.56 -21.19 7.75
N VAL A 103 8.81 -21.89 8.86
CA VAL A 103 9.07 -23.32 8.89
C VAL A 103 7.79 -24.08 9.22
N ASP A 104 7.11 -23.69 10.31
CA ASP A 104 5.81 -24.24 10.73
C ASP A 104 5.13 -23.35 11.77
N THR A 105 3.85 -23.59 12.02
CA THR A 105 3.07 -22.90 13.06
C THR A 105 2.25 -23.89 13.89
N GLY A 106 1.94 -23.52 15.13
CA GLY A 106 1.14 -24.34 16.03
C GLY A 106 -0.15 -23.66 16.47
N ASP A 107 -1.28 -24.37 16.37
CA ASP A 107 -2.59 -23.79 16.73
C ASP A 107 -2.97 -23.99 18.20
N ARG A 108 -2.59 -25.12 18.81
CA ARG A 108 -3.05 -25.50 20.15
C ARG A 108 -2.33 -24.71 21.26
N LEU A 109 -1.04 -24.53 21.09
CA LEU A 109 -0.23 -23.54 21.80
C LEU A 109 0.27 -22.64 20.67
N PRO A 110 -0.17 -21.38 20.56
CA PRO A 110 0.24 -20.53 19.47
C PRO A 110 1.77 -20.36 19.47
N TRP A 111 2.42 -20.75 18.38
CA TRP A 111 3.84 -20.49 18.14
C TRP A 111 4.11 -20.42 16.64
N ILE A 112 5.17 -19.70 16.28
CA ILE A 112 5.64 -19.57 14.90
C ILE A 112 7.11 -19.98 14.87
N ALA A 113 7.42 -21.09 14.20
CA ALA A 113 8.80 -21.48 13.92
C ALA A 113 9.22 -20.85 12.59
N MET A 114 10.30 -20.08 12.61
CA MET A 114 10.80 -19.31 11.48
C MET A 114 12.31 -19.51 11.32
N GLU A 115 12.82 -19.07 10.18
CA GLU A 115 14.26 -19.02 9.90
C GLU A 115 15.02 -18.32 11.02
N TYR A 116 16.09 -18.93 11.50
CA TYR A 116 17.01 -18.28 12.42
C TYR A 116 17.96 -17.35 11.65
N MET A 117 17.91 -16.06 12.00
CA MET A 117 18.71 -14.99 11.40
C MET A 117 19.98 -14.76 12.23
N ASP A 118 21.12 -15.27 11.76
CA ASP A 118 22.39 -15.31 12.50
C ASP A 118 23.20 -14.00 12.46
N GLY A 119 22.78 -13.02 11.65
CA GLY A 119 23.45 -11.73 11.48
C GLY A 119 22.88 -10.57 12.32
N GLY A 120 21.98 -10.85 13.25
CA GLY A 120 21.31 -9.86 14.09
C GLY A 120 20.28 -9.00 13.36
N THR A 121 19.81 -7.93 14.01
CA THR A 121 18.87 -6.95 13.46
C THR A 121 19.59 -5.72 12.89
N LEU A 122 18.86 -4.87 12.17
CA LEU A 122 19.38 -3.56 11.78
C LEU A 122 19.48 -2.63 12.99
N ALA A 123 18.65 -2.79 14.03
CA ALA A 123 18.79 -2.03 15.26
C ALA A 123 20.15 -2.28 15.92
N ASP A 124 20.56 -3.54 16.06
CA ASP A 124 21.86 -3.93 16.62
C ASP A 124 23.03 -3.30 15.84
N ARG A 125 22.89 -3.19 14.51
CA ARG A 125 23.90 -2.59 13.64
C ARG A 125 23.94 -1.07 13.73
N LEU A 126 22.90 -0.43 14.27
CA LEU A 126 22.82 1.02 14.42
C LEU A 126 23.29 1.49 15.80
N GLU A 127 23.22 0.66 16.85
CA GLU A 127 23.61 1.04 18.22
C GLU A 127 25.01 1.67 18.33
N GLU A 128 25.98 1.16 17.57
CA GLU A 128 27.37 1.65 17.58
C GLU A 128 27.77 2.39 16.28
N SER A 129 26.80 2.67 15.40
CA SER A 129 27.05 3.22 14.07
C SER A 129 26.93 4.73 14.04
N THR A 130 27.86 5.41 13.39
CA THR A 130 27.73 6.82 13.00
C THR A 130 27.19 6.98 11.58
N GLY A 131 26.42 5.99 11.11
CA GLY A 131 25.95 5.86 9.74
C GLY A 131 26.74 4.86 8.89
N LEU A 132 26.02 4.14 8.03
CA LEU A 132 26.56 3.10 7.15
C LEU A 132 27.09 3.69 5.84
N PRO A 133 28.04 3.03 5.15
CA PRO A 133 28.45 3.45 3.82
C PRO A 133 27.30 3.37 2.81
N ILE A 134 27.16 4.37 1.92
CA ILE A 134 26.10 4.41 0.89
C ILE A 134 25.93 3.11 0.10
N PRO A 135 26.99 2.38 -0.31
CA PRO A 135 26.81 1.10 -0.99
C PRO A 135 26.06 0.07 -0.14
N LYS A 136 26.32 0.02 1.17
CA LYS A 136 25.66 -0.86 2.14
C LYS A 136 24.21 -0.43 2.39
N ILE A 137 23.96 0.87 2.58
CA ILE A 137 22.61 1.45 2.69
C ILE A 137 21.76 1.03 1.50
N ARG A 138 22.26 1.29 0.28
CA ARG A 138 21.53 0.98 -0.95
C ARG A 138 21.25 -0.52 -1.07
N TRP A 139 22.15 -1.39 -0.61
CA TRP A 139 21.95 -2.84 -0.67
C TRP A 139 20.82 -3.27 0.27
N PHE A 140 20.92 -2.91 1.54
CA PHE A 140 19.91 -3.25 2.55
C PHE A 140 18.54 -2.66 2.20
N ALA A 141 18.50 -1.40 1.77
CA ALA A 141 17.26 -0.78 1.33
C ALA A 141 16.66 -1.46 0.09
N THR A 142 17.49 -1.97 -0.84
CA THR A 142 17.00 -2.75 -1.98
C THR A 142 16.35 -4.06 -1.53
N CYS A 143 16.97 -4.79 -0.60
CA CYS A 143 16.39 -6.02 -0.02
C CYS A 143 15.04 -5.73 0.64
N VAL A 144 14.97 -4.68 1.48
CA VAL A 144 13.72 -4.27 2.14
C VAL A 144 12.65 -3.88 1.12
N CYS A 145 12.96 -3.05 0.12
CA CYS A 145 12.01 -2.67 -0.92
C CYS A 145 11.47 -3.89 -1.69
N ARG A 146 12.31 -4.89 -1.97
CA ARG A 146 11.86 -6.11 -2.67
C ARG A 146 10.90 -6.94 -1.82
N GLY A 147 11.20 -7.14 -0.53
CA GLY A 147 10.29 -7.86 0.38
C GLY A 147 8.93 -7.15 0.50
N VAL A 148 8.93 -5.82 0.62
CA VAL A 148 7.69 -5.02 0.70
C VAL A 148 6.94 -4.98 -0.63
N GLU A 149 7.63 -4.93 -1.78
CA GLU A 149 6.99 -4.96 -3.10
C GLU A 149 6.13 -6.22 -3.29
N LEU A 150 6.65 -7.38 -2.87
CA LEU A 150 5.90 -8.64 -2.88
C LEU A 150 4.62 -8.54 -2.04
N ALA A 151 4.71 -8.01 -0.82
CA ALA A 151 3.56 -7.88 0.06
C ALA A 151 2.51 -6.90 -0.50
N HIS A 152 2.95 -5.75 -1.00
CA HIS A 152 2.07 -4.76 -1.62
C HIS A 152 1.34 -5.33 -2.84
N TYR A 153 2.00 -6.19 -3.62
CA TYR A 153 1.37 -6.89 -4.75
C TYR A 153 0.25 -7.84 -4.30
N GLU A 154 0.37 -8.46 -3.12
CA GLU A 154 -0.67 -9.28 -2.50
C GLU A 154 -1.73 -8.46 -1.74
N GLY A 155 -1.61 -7.12 -1.74
CA GLY A 155 -2.52 -6.22 -1.03
C GLY A 155 -2.30 -6.18 0.48
N ILE A 156 -1.13 -6.60 0.94
CA ILE A 156 -0.72 -6.60 2.35
C ILE A 156 0.26 -5.45 2.57
N SER A 157 0.05 -4.67 3.63
CA SER A 157 0.97 -3.62 4.09
C SER A 157 1.54 -4.03 5.45
N HIS A 158 2.81 -3.71 5.69
CA HIS A 158 3.51 -4.12 6.90
C HIS A 158 3.10 -3.28 8.11
N LEU A 159 3.07 -1.95 7.94
CA LEU A 159 2.65 -0.91 8.89
C LEU A 159 3.48 -0.78 10.18
N ASP A 160 4.43 -1.68 10.44
CA ASP A 160 5.41 -1.57 11.54
C ASP A 160 6.86 -1.84 11.09
N LEU A 161 7.27 -1.26 9.95
CA LEU A 161 8.66 -1.36 9.51
C LEU A 161 9.54 -0.46 10.39
N LYS A 162 10.51 -1.07 11.04
CA LYS A 162 11.53 -0.44 11.89
C LYS A 162 12.81 -1.26 11.88
N PRO A 163 13.97 -0.72 12.32
CA PRO A 163 15.23 -1.45 12.29
C PRO A 163 15.21 -2.81 13.00
N ALA A 164 14.45 -2.96 14.09
CA ALA A 164 14.31 -4.24 14.80
C ALA A 164 13.63 -5.34 13.95
N ASN A 165 12.83 -4.97 12.96
CA ASN A 165 12.10 -5.90 12.08
C ASN A 165 12.85 -6.20 10.76
N VAL A 166 14.05 -5.65 10.59
CA VAL A 166 14.96 -5.95 9.47
C VAL A 166 16.11 -6.81 9.99
N LEU A 167 16.06 -8.11 9.73
CA LEU A 167 17.01 -9.10 10.23
C LEU A 167 18.00 -9.51 9.15
N PHE A 168 19.16 -10.01 9.54
CA PHE A 168 20.23 -10.37 8.61
C PHE A 168 20.56 -11.86 8.63
N ARG A 169 20.67 -12.43 7.43
CA ARG A 169 21.29 -13.73 7.22
C ARG A 169 22.74 -13.51 6.83
N SER A 170 23.66 -14.08 7.61
CA SER A 170 25.09 -13.96 7.36
C SER A 170 25.49 -14.63 6.06
N THR A 171 26.43 -14.00 5.35
CA THR A 171 26.99 -14.48 4.09
C THR A 171 28.50 -14.74 4.23
N PRO A 172 29.13 -15.50 3.31
CA PRO A 172 30.58 -15.71 3.35
C PRO A 172 31.39 -14.40 3.36
N ASP A 173 32.60 -14.47 3.92
CA ASP A 173 33.49 -13.30 4.02
C ASP A 173 33.72 -12.64 2.65
N GLY A 174 33.52 -11.31 2.62
CA GLY A 174 33.66 -10.50 1.41
C GLY A 174 32.34 -10.20 0.70
N GLU A 175 31.25 -10.88 1.08
CA GLU A 175 29.89 -10.57 0.65
C GLU A 175 29.16 -9.75 1.72
N TRP A 176 28.09 -9.06 1.30
CA TRP A 176 27.19 -8.39 2.23
C TRP A 176 26.09 -9.32 2.68
N ASP A 177 25.79 -9.30 3.97
CA ASP A 177 24.63 -10.02 4.51
C ASP A 177 23.34 -9.64 3.80
N VAL A 178 22.40 -10.59 3.78
CA VAL A 178 21.09 -10.40 3.17
C VAL A 178 20.09 -9.96 4.23
N ALA A 179 19.47 -8.80 4.02
CA ALA A 179 18.39 -8.33 4.86
C ALA A 179 17.08 -9.05 4.48
N LYS A 180 16.34 -9.50 5.50
CA LYS A 180 15.00 -10.05 5.39
C LYS A 180 14.06 -9.39 6.39
N ILE A 181 12.78 -9.28 6.03
CA ILE A 181 11.75 -8.62 6.84
C ILE A 181 11.01 -9.67 7.68
N ALA A 182 10.92 -9.41 8.98
CA ALA A 182 10.14 -10.18 9.94
C ALA A 182 8.91 -9.39 10.41
N ASP A 183 8.02 -10.06 11.17
CA ASP A 183 6.93 -9.45 11.94
C ASP A 183 5.78 -8.85 11.11
N TRP A 184 5.18 -9.69 10.26
CA TRP A 184 4.06 -9.34 9.37
C TRP A 184 2.69 -9.20 10.07
N GLY A 185 2.67 -8.89 11.36
CA GLY A 185 1.50 -8.97 12.24
C GLY A 185 0.75 -7.67 12.52
N THR A 186 1.17 -6.53 11.97
CA THR A 186 0.74 -5.20 12.44
C THR A 186 -0.27 -4.51 11.51
N SER A 187 -0.85 -5.24 10.55
CA SER A 187 -1.80 -4.69 9.56
C SER A 187 -3.08 -4.03 10.15
N ARG A 188 -3.34 -4.15 11.46
CA ARG A 188 -4.56 -3.63 12.13
C ARG A 188 -4.39 -3.11 13.57
N ARG A 189 -3.18 -3.07 14.13
CA ARG A 189 -3.00 -2.70 15.54
C ARG A 189 -2.87 -1.17 15.69
N PRO A 190 -3.65 -0.52 16.57
CA PRO A 190 -3.37 0.85 16.99
C PRO A 190 -1.97 0.91 17.65
N LEU A 191 -1.25 2.02 17.51
CA LEU A 191 0.04 2.23 18.19
C LEU A 191 -0.08 2.34 19.71
N GLU A 192 -1.19 1.92 20.32
CA GLU A 192 -1.40 1.94 21.77
C GLU A 192 -0.42 1.02 22.52
N SER A 193 0.34 0.18 21.81
CA SER A 193 1.35 -0.72 22.37
C SER A 193 2.77 -0.48 21.83
N ALA A 194 3.10 0.77 21.47
CA ALA A 194 4.49 1.14 21.29
C ALA A 194 5.21 1.09 22.65
N ASP A 195 6.41 0.51 22.69
CA ASP A 195 7.30 0.55 23.85
C ASP A 195 7.33 1.96 24.46
N ASP A 196 7.25 2.04 25.79
CA ASP A 196 7.26 3.27 26.58
C ASP A 196 8.51 4.15 26.33
N SER A 197 9.49 3.61 25.60
CA SER A 197 10.73 4.26 25.15
C SER A 197 10.56 5.19 23.93
N GLY A 198 9.42 5.16 23.22
CA GLY A 198 9.20 5.98 22.02
C GLY A 198 9.98 5.54 20.77
N LEU A 199 10.78 4.48 20.87
CA LEU A 199 11.66 4.02 19.77
C LEU A 199 10.87 3.54 18.54
N SER A 200 9.73 2.86 18.75
CA SER A 200 8.83 2.49 17.64
C SER A 200 8.10 3.72 17.05
N ALA A 201 7.83 4.75 17.86
CA ALA A 201 7.22 5.99 17.38
C ALA A 201 8.18 6.75 16.44
N ALA A 202 9.48 6.67 16.66
CA ALA A 202 10.50 7.38 15.86
C ALA A 202 10.52 7.01 14.37
N PHE A 203 9.96 5.84 14.00
CA PHE A 203 9.84 5.39 12.61
C PHE A 203 8.41 5.52 12.06
N SER A 204 7.44 5.91 12.90
CA SER A 204 6.03 5.94 12.54
C SER A 204 5.68 7.17 11.69
N ALA A 205 4.77 6.98 10.73
CA ALA A 205 4.31 8.05 9.85
C ALA A 205 3.24 8.95 10.52
N PRO A 206 2.97 10.17 10.04
CA PRO A 206 1.94 11.04 10.62
C PRO A 206 0.55 10.40 10.76
N GLU A 207 0.12 9.62 9.77
CA GLU A 207 -1.16 8.89 9.81
C GLU A 207 -1.28 7.84 10.91
N GLN A 208 -0.15 7.40 11.46
CA GLN A 208 -0.12 6.47 12.58
C GLN A 208 -0.43 7.19 13.90
N PHE A 209 -0.17 8.50 13.97
CA PHE A 209 -0.52 9.34 15.13
C PHE A 209 -1.88 10.01 14.99
N ASP A 210 -2.18 10.53 13.80
CA ASP A 210 -3.40 11.27 13.48
C ASP A 210 -4.00 10.81 12.14
N PRO A 211 -4.70 9.66 12.12
CA PRO A 211 -5.35 9.14 10.93
C PRO A 211 -6.55 10.00 10.48
N ASP A 212 -7.11 10.84 11.35
CA ASP A 212 -8.21 11.74 10.98
C ASP A 212 -7.72 12.87 10.06
N THR A 213 -6.50 13.36 10.27
CA THR A 213 -5.86 14.40 9.43
C THR A 213 -5.15 13.80 8.22
N PHE A 214 -4.29 12.78 8.42
CA PHE A 214 -3.40 12.25 7.38
C PHE A 214 -3.94 11.00 6.65
N GLY A 215 -5.15 10.55 7.01
CA GLY A 215 -5.80 9.35 6.46
C GLY A 215 -5.38 8.07 7.18
N GLU A 216 -6.08 6.96 6.94
CA GLU A 216 -5.77 5.66 7.57
C GLU A 216 -4.42 5.10 7.07
N PRO A 217 -3.62 4.43 7.91
CA PRO A 217 -2.41 3.71 7.50
C PRO A 217 -2.64 2.74 6.33
N ASP A 218 -1.71 2.74 5.36
CA ASP A 218 -1.80 1.96 4.12
C ASP A 218 -0.40 1.69 3.54
N SER A 219 -0.30 1.21 2.30
CA SER A 219 0.99 0.95 1.64
C SER A 219 1.92 2.15 1.56
N MET A 220 1.39 3.39 1.61
CA MET A 220 2.20 4.61 1.61
C MET A 220 2.83 4.88 2.99
N THR A 221 2.30 4.27 4.04
CA THR A 221 2.91 4.24 5.38
C THR A 221 4.21 3.43 5.34
N ASP A 222 4.23 2.28 4.66
CA ASP A 222 5.47 1.50 4.49
C ASP A 222 6.55 2.29 3.72
N VAL A 223 6.16 3.08 2.72
CA VAL A 223 7.09 3.97 1.98
C VAL A 223 7.77 4.96 2.93
N TYR A 224 7.00 5.56 3.85
CA TYR A 224 7.52 6.47 4.86
C TYR A 224 8.50 5.76 5.79
N GLN A 225 8.09 4.61 6.32
CA GLN A 225 8.89 3.83 7.27
C GLN A 225 10.22 3.35 6.67
N ILE A 226 10.22 2.94 5.39
CA ILE A 226 11.46 2.63 4.68
C ILE A 226 12.33 3.89 4.52
N GLY A 227 11.73 5.04 4.24
CA GLY A 227 12.42 6.34 4.27
C GLY A 227 13.12 6.60 5.61
N ALA A 228 12.40 6.41 6.71
CA ALA A 228 12.92 6.56 8.08
C ALA A 228 14.06 5.56 8.39
N ILE A 229 13.94 4.31 7.93
CA ILE A 229 15.01 3.31 8.04
C ILE A 229 16.25 3.74 7.24
N ILE A 230 16.08 4.27 6.02
CA ILE A 230 17.19 4.75 5.20
C ILE A 230 17.86 5.98 5.84
N TYR A 231 17.09 6.89 6.44
CA TYR A 231 17.62 7.99 7.25
C TYR A 231 18.50 7.46 8.37
N ALA A 232 17.98 6.53 9.17
CA ALA A 232 18.71 5.96 10.31
C ALA A 232 19.98 5.23 9.88
N MET A 233 19.93 4.49 8.77
CA MET A 233 21.14 3.91 8.17
C MET A 233 22.15 4.95 7.71
N ALA A 234 21.73 6.13 7.30
CA ALA A 234 22.62 7.19 6.80
C ALA A 234 23.29 7.97 7.92
N VAL A 235 22.53 8.28 8.97
CA VAL A 235 22.91 9.17 10.08
C VAL A 235 23.43 8.38 11.28
N GLY A 236 22.96 7.15 11.50
CA GLY A 236 23.23 6.35 12.70
C GLY A 236 22.13 6.48 13.77
N GLU A 237 21.30 7.52 13.68
CA GLU A 237 20.25 7.83 14.63
C GLU A 237 18.86 7.90 13.94
N PRO A 238 17.75 7.66 14.65
CA PRO A 238 16.42 7.80 14.07
C PRO A 238 16.14 9.24 13.59
N PRO A 239 15.19 9.45 12.66
CA PRO A 239 14.86 10.78 12.15
C PRO A 239 14.25 11.72 13.19
N TYR A 240 13.65 11.15 14.25
CA TYR A 240 13.04 11.89 15.33
C TYR A 240 13.39 11.26 16.67
N THR A 241 13.59 12.09 17.67
CA THR A 241 13.87 11.68 19.06
C THR A 241 13.00 12.49 20.01
N GLY A 242 12.63 11.90 21.15
CA GLY A 242 11.84 12.57 22.18
C GLY A 242 10.63 11.75 22.61
N SER A 243 9.72 12.39 23.33
CA SER A 243 8.43 11.81 23.66
C SER A 243 7.59 11.56 22.42
N ARG A 244 6.60 10.66 22.52
CA ARG A 244 5.66 10.37 21.44
C ARG A 244 4.98 11.62 20.86
N ILE A 245 4.66 12.61 21.71
CA ILE A 245 4.03 13.87 21.28
C ILE A 245 5.02 14.73 20.49
N GLU A 246 6.27 14.83 20.95
CA GLU A 246 7.33 15.56 20.25
C GLU A 246 7.63 14.92 18.88
N ILE A 247 7.76 13.60 18.84
CA ILE A 247 7.94 12.83 17.60
C ILE A 247 6.75 13.03 16.66
N SER A 248 5.51 12.93 17.17
CA SER A 248 4.32 13.15 16.36
C SER A 248 4.29 14.54 15.73
N ASN A 249 4.68 15.58 16.48
CA ASN A 249 4.75 16.93 15.94
C ASN A 249 5.88 17.06 14.90
N ALA A 250 7.08 16.57 15.21
CA ALA A 250 8.22 16.63 14.29
C ALA A 250 7.97 15.84 12.98
N ALA A 251 7.25 14.72 13.04
CA ALA A 251 6.85 13.95 11.86
C ALA A 251 5.97 14.76 10.90
N THR A 252 5.22 15.77 11.39
CA THR A 252 4.44 16.67 10.54
C THR A 252 5.25 17.78 9.88
N ASP A 253 6.41 18.14 10.45
CA ASP A 253 7.33 19.13 9.85
C ASP A 253 8.26 18.48 8.81
N GLY A 254 8.43 17.16 8.86
CA GLY A 254 9.36 16.40 8.03
C GLY A 254 10.75 16.27 8.67
N PRO A 255 11.58 15.32 8.21
CA PRO A 255 12.89 15.08 8.82
C PRO A 255 13.87 16.19 8.44
N GLU A 256 14.86 16.43 9.31
CA GLU A 256 16.02 17.22 8.91
C GLU A 256 16.73 16.54 7.72
N PRO A 257 17.35 17.29 6.79
CA PRO A 257 18.09 16.67 5.71
C PRO A 257 19.29 15.87 6.25
N PRO A 258 19.48 14.59 5.88
CA PRO A 258 20.61 13.78 6.33
C PRO A 258 21.99 14.46 6.15
N SER A 259 22.14 15.29 5.11
CA SER A 259 23.37 16.04 4.87
C SER A 259 23.73 17.09 5.93
N THR A 260 22.78 17.50 6.79
CA THR A 260 23.08 18.38 7.94
C THR A 260 23.86 17.66 9.04
N HIS A 261 23.67 16.34 9.15
CA HIS A 261 24.38 15.47 10.09
C HIS A 261 25.64 14.87 9.46
N ARG A 262 25.61 14.65 8.14
CA ARG A 262 26.65 13.94 7.41
C ARG A 262 26.94 14.58 6.05
N GLU A 263 27.86 15.54 6.05
CA GLU A 263 28.17 16.41 4.90
C GLU A 263 28.57 15.67 3.61
N GLU A 264 29.12 14.44 3.70
CA GLU A 264 29.49 13.66 2.52
C GLU A 264 28.29 13.05 1.78
N LEU A 265 27.08 13.10 2.34
CA LEU A 265 25.88 12.62 1.68
C LEU A 265 25.50 13.55 0.50
N PRO A 266 25.25 13.00 -0.70
CA PRO A 266 24.88 13.82 -1.84
C PRO A 266 23.48 14.41 -1.63
N GLY A 267 23.20 15.63 -2.13
CA GLY A 267 21.87 16.24 -2.00
C GLY A 267 20.71 15.45 -2.64
N LYS A 268 21.01 14.49 -3.53
CA LYS A 268 20.01 13.50 -4.00
C LYS A 268 19.49 12.60 -2.87
N PHE A 269 20.31 12.34 -1.85
CA PHE A 269 19.94 11.58 -0.67
C PHE A 269 18.90 12.37 0.15
N ASP A 270 19.11 13.66 0.35
CA ASP A 270 18.14 14.53 1.03
C ASP A 270 16.80 14.58 0.30
N GLN A 271 16.82 14.72 -1.04
CA GLN A 271 15.60 14.70 -1.85
C GLN A 271 14.85 13.38 -1.75
N LEU A 272 15.58 12.26 -1.71
CA LEU A 272 15.00 10.93 -1.54
C LEU A 272 14.29 10.81 -0.19
N ILE A 273 14.97 11.20 0.89
CA ILE A 273 14.40 11.13 2.24
C ILE A 273 13.23 12.08 2.40
N ALA A 274 13.38 13.35 2.00
CA ALA A 274 12.33 14.36 2.10
C ALA A 274 11.06 13.93 1.36
N ARG A 275 11.21 13.28 0.20
CA ARG A 275 10.08 12.73 -0.55
C ARG A 275 9.50 11.47 0.10
N ALA A 276 10.32 10.51 0.49
CA ALA A 276 9.84 9.27 1.11
C ALA A 276 9.08 9.54 2.41
N MET A 277 9.57 10.50 3.19
CA MET A 277 9.04 10.88 4.51
C MET A 277 8.18 12.16 4.46
N ALA A 278 7.62 12.51 3.30
CA ALA A 278 6.71 13.66 3.22
C ALA A 278 5.50 13.45 4.14
N PRO A 279 5.05 14.47 4.90
CA PRO A 279 3.93 14.32 5.82
C PRO A 279 2.67 13.83 5.11
N ASP A 280 2.33 14.48 3.99
CA ASP A 280 1.22 14.08 3.14
C ASP A 280 1.59 12.87 2.28
N LYS A 281 0.75 11.82 2.35
CA LYS A 281 0.93 10.58 1.57
C LYS A 281 1.07 10.82 0.07
N GLN A 282 0.40 11.84 -0.46
CA GLN A 282 0.34 12.12 -1.89
C GLN A 282 1.68 12.61 -2.46
N ASP A 283 2.53 13.18 -1.61
CA ASP A 283 3.85 13.70 -1.99
C ASP A 283 4.94 12.61 -1.94
N ARG A 284 4.63 11.45 -1.35
CA ARG A 284 5.54 10.31 -1.25
C ARG A 284 5.70 9.57 -2.59
N TYR A 285 6.64 8.63 -2.62
CA TYR A 285 6.77 7.71 -3.75
C TYR A 285 5.52 6.83 -3.86
N ARG A 286 4.83 6.90 -5.01
CA ARG A 286 3.56 6.20 -5.23
C ARG A 286 3.68 4.68 -5.14
N MET A 287 4.82 4.12 -5.53
CA MET A 287 5.10 2.69 -5.44
C MET A 287 6.48 2.45 -4.83
N ILE A 288 6.62 1.34 -4.12
CA ILE A 288 7.91 0.90 -3.54
C ILE A 288 9.00 0.75 -4.60
N ARG A 289 8.64 0.31 -5.82
CA ARG A 289 9.59 0.25 -6.95
C ARG A 289 10.15 1.62 -7.34
N ASP A 290 9.37 2.69 -7.18
CA ASP A 290 9.80 4.05 -7.50
C ASP A 290 10.82 4.53 -6.46
N LEU A 291 10.60 4.19 -5.18
CA LEU A 291 11.57 4.39 -4.11
C LEU A 291 12.85 3.57 -4.36
N ALA A 292 12.72 2.29 -4.72
CA ALA A 292 13.87 1.44 -5.05
C ALA A 292 14.71 2.00 -6.22
N SER A 293 14.05 2.53 -7.26
CA SER A 293 14.74 3.21 -8.37
C SER A 293 15.47 4.47 -7.89
N ALA A 294 14.83 5.28 -7.04
CA ALA A 294 15.47 6.48 -6.48
C ALA A 294 16.71 6.14 -5.63
N ILE A 295 16.65 5.08 -4.82
CA ILE A 295 17.78 4.57 -4.05
C ILE A 295 18.93 4.16 -4.98
N ALA A 296 18.61 3.52 -6.11
CA ALA A 296 19.62 3.11 -7.08
C ALA A 296 20.34 4.29 -7.76
N ASP A 297 19.67 5.44 -7.89
CA ASP A 297 20.19 6.65 -8.52
C ASP A 297 21.06 7.52 -7.58
N VAL A 298 21.06 7.24 -6.29
CA VAL A 298 21.96 7.87 -5.31
C VAL A 298 23.39 7.44 -5.62
N SER A 299 24.21 8.37 -6.12
CA SER A 299 25.63 8.12 -6.39
C SER A 299 26.41 8.05 -5.07
N ALA A 300 27.36 7.12 -4.97
CA ALA A 300 28.35 7.19 -3.90
C ALA A 300 29.20 8.46 -4.11
N PRO A 301 29.61 9.17 -3.04
CA PRO A 301 30.50 10.31 -3.17
C PRO A 301 31.74 9.88 -3.95
N ARG A 302 32.10 10.66 -4.97
CA ARG A 302 33.42 10.52 -5.58
C ARG A 302 34.42 10.87 -4.50
N THR A 303 35.11 9.88 -3.95
CA THR A 303 36.31 10.13 -3.17
C THR A 303 37.20 11.04 -4.00
N ALA A 304 37.44 12.26 -3.51
CA ALA A 304 38.41 13.15 -4.11
C ALA A 304 39.74 12.41 -4.08
N ALA A 305 40.16 11.90 -5.24
CA ALA A 305 41.46 11.30 -5.41
C ALA A 305 42.49 12.35 -5.01
N ASN A 306 43.17 12.07 -3.89
CA ASN A 306 44.27 12.86 -3.40
C ASN A 306 45.40 12.76 -4.44
N GLY A 307 45.75 13.88 -5.08
CA GLY A 307 47.01 13.97 -5.84
C GLY A 307 46.96 14.83 -7.09
N GLY A 308 47.50 16.06 -6.99
CA GLY A 308 48.28 16.64 -8.09
C GLY A 308 47.69 17.85 -8.78
N SER A 309 47.85 19.02 -8.15
CA SER A 309 47.93 20.30 -8.84
C SER A 309 48.83 20.22 -10.08
N THR A 310 48.29 20.51 -11.27
CA THR A 310 48.98 21.36 -12.25
C THR A 310 47.99 22.24 -12.98
N ARG A 311 47.98 23.49 -12.53
CA ARG A 311 47.50 24.66 -13.24
C ARG A 311 48.12 24.73 -14.64
N ARG A 312 47.33 24.68 -15.72
CA ARG A 312 47.69 25.29 -17.02
C ARG A 312 46.49 26.00 -17.63
N SER A 313 46.63 27.32 -17.59
CA SER A 313 46.20 28.37 -18.52
C SER A 313 45.47 27.96 -19.81
N ALA A 314 44.42 28.73 -20.08
CA ALA A 314 43.70 28.85 -21.33
C ALA A 314 44.58 29.14 -22.56
N SER A 315 44.16 28.60 -23.70
CA SER A 315 44.37 29.21 -25.02
C SER A 315 43.27 28.73 -25.97
N ASN A 316 42.52 29.70 -26.51
CA ASN A 316 41.69 29.57 -27.71
C ASN A 316 42.53 29.03 -28.87
N ASP A 317 41.96 28.14 -29.69
CA ASP A 317 41.86 28.40 -31.12
C ASP A 317 40.83 27.49 -31.81
N SER A 318 40.00 28.15 -32.61
CA SER A 318 39.13 27.56 -33.63
C SER A 318 39.95 27.11 -34.84
N ILE A 319 39.47 26.15 -35.64
CA ILE A 319 39.42 26.18 -37.12
C ILE A 319 39.12 24.78 -37.73
N LEU A 320 38.01 24.75 -38.49
CA LEU A 320 37.68 24.10 -39.78
C LEU A 320 37.94 22.59 -40.07
N ALA A 321 36.88 21.97 -40.61
CA ALA A 321 36.89 20.75 -41.44
C ALA A 321 37.58 20.98 -42.81
N PRO A 322 37.88 19.91 -43.59
CA PRO A 322 36.99 19.59 -44.72
C PRO A 322 36.88 18.10 -45.16
N VAL A 323 35.69 17.77 -45.70
CA VAL A 323 35.35 17.12 -47.00
C VAL A 323 36.01 15.79 -47.46
N GLY A 324 35.13 14.85 -47.89
CA GLY A 324 35.36 13.85 -48.96
C GLY A 324 34.71 12.50 -48.64
N SER A 325 33.43 12.25 -48.99
CA SER A 325 32.92 11.72 -50.28
C SER A 325 33.51 10.35 -50.69
N GLU A 326 32.72 9.28 -50.59
CA GLU A 326 32.16 8.53 -51.74
C GLU A 326 31.40 7.28 -51.28
N ASN A 327 30.34 6.96 -52.00
CA ASN A 327 29.35 5.90 -51.83
C ASN A 327 29.09 5.35 -53.26
N PRO A 328 28.21 4.37 -53.48
CA PRO A 328 28.34 2.90 -53.43
C PRO A 328 28.35 2.31 -54.87
N PRO A 329 27.93 1.05 -55.15
CA PRO A 329 26.49 0.86 -55.42
C PRO A 329 25.87 -0.55 -55.14
N ALA A 330 24.53 -0.52 -54.97
CA ALA A 330 23.47 -1.37 -55.56
C ALA A 330 23.50 -2.91 -55.42
N GLY A 331 22.38 -3.60 -55.20
CA GLY A 331 20.98 -3.16 -55.08
C GLY A 331 19.98 -4.30 -55.19
N THR A 332 18.69 -3.91 -55.16
CA THR A 332 17.48 -4.58 -55.72
C THR A 332 17.00 -5.91 -55.11
N GLY A 333 15.73 -6.13 -54.77
CA GLY A 333 14.51 -5.33 -54.91
C GLY A 333 13.29 -6.06 -54.30
N GLY A 334 12.20 -5.34 -54.00
CA GLY A 334 10.84 -5.90 -53.90
C GLY A 334 10.22 -6.08 -55.31
N PRO A 335 8.90 -6.31 -55.50
CA PRO A 335 7.80 -5.86 -54.62
C PRO A 335 6.48 -6.72 -54.60
N THR A 336 5.46 -6.17 -53.92
CA THR A 336 3.99 -6.10 -54.22
C THR A 336 2.95 -7.19 -53.88
N GLU A 337 1.88 -6.71 -53.20
CA GLU A 337 0.41 -6.98 -53.31
C GLU A 337 -0.14 -8.40 -52.99
N GLY A 338 -1.32 -8.64 -52.39
CA GLY A 338 -2.45 -7.84 -51.92
C GLY A 338 -3.65 -8.76 -51.53
N ALA A 339 -4.63 -8.20 -50.82
CA ALA A 339 -6.06 -8.58 -50.70
C ALA A 339 -6.54 -9.86 -49.95
N SER A 340 -7.57 -9.63 -49.11
CA SER A 340 -8.48 -10.58 -48.44
C SER A 340 -9.38 -11.38 -49.41
N PRO A 341 -10.11 -12.40 -48.90
CA PRO A 341 -11.56 -12.21 -48.75
C PRO A 341 -12.20 -12.84 -47.47
N THR A 342 -13.41 -12.37 -47.18
CA THR A 342 -14.38 -12.73 -46.14
C THR A 342 -15.15 -14.03 -46.44
N LYS A 343 -15.52 -14.81 -45.39
CA LYS A 343 -16.91 -15.18 -45.02
C LYS A 343 -17.02 -16.16 -43.82
N SER A 344 -17.98 -15.83 -42.94
CA SER A 344 -18.81 -16.58 -41.96
C SER A 344 -18.86 -18.12 -42.04
N ALA A 345 -19.19 -18.92 -41.01
CA ALA A 345 -20.02 -18.72 -39.82
C ALA A 345 -19.82 -19.87 -38.79
N THR A 346 -20.17 -19.61 -37.51
CA THR A 346 -20.78 -20.50 -36.46
C THR A 346 -20.13 -21.87 -36.15
N SER A 347 -20.03 -22.39 -34.92
CA SER A 347 -20.48 -22.07 -33.55
C SER A 347 -19.97 -23.22 -32.66
N GLY A 348 -19.59 -22.99 -31.40
CA GLY A 348 -19.25 -24.10 -30.50
C GLY A 348 -18.52 -23.75 -29.20
N VAL A 349 -19.19 -22.96 -28.35
CA VAL A 349 -19.12 -22.83 -26.88
C VAL A 349 -18.03 -23.61 -26.10
N SER A 350 -17.18 -22.88 -25.37
CA SER A 350 -16.96 -23.04 -23.91
C SER A 350 -16.16 -21.85 -23.37
N SER A 351 -16.83 -20.89 -22.74
CA SER A 351 -16.20 -19.78 -22.03
C SER A 351 -16.16 -20.08 -20.53
N ALA A 352 -14.96 -20.12 -19.95
CA ALA A 352 -14.78 -19.91 -18.52
C ALA A 352 -14.87 -18.40 -18.26
N ALA A 353 -16.02 -17.94 -17.78
CA ALA A 353 -16.24 -16.58 -17.34
C ALA A 353 -15.56 -16.37 -15.97
N THR A 354 -14.64 -15.41 -15.91
CA THR A 354 -14.14 -14.81 -14.67
C THR A 354 -15.30 -14.07 -14.01
N THR A 355 -15.75 -14.57 -12.86
CA THR A 355 -16.81 -13.98 -12.05
C THR A 355 -16.35 -12.69 -11.37
N ASP A 356 -17.24 -11.71 -11.45
CA ASP A 356 -17.25 -10.40 -10.82
C ASP A 356 -17.04 -10.49 -9.30
N ARG A 357 -16.41 -9.45 -8.74
CA ARG A 357 -16.02 -9.38 -7.33
C ARG A 357 -17.25 -9.33 -6.44
N ASP A 358 -17.28 -10.30 -5.54
CA ASP A 358 -18.18 -10.51 -4.42
C ASP A 358 -18.56 -9.20 -3.69
N ARG A 359 -19.76 -8.68 -3.97
CA ARG A 359 -20.43 -7.65 -3.17
C ARG A 359 -21.06 -8.34 -1.96
N SER A 360 -20.25 -8.62 -0.94
CA SER A 360 -20.72 -9.17 0.33
C SER A 360 -21.90 -8.35 0.88
N ALA A 361 -23.03 -9.04 1.00
CA ALA A 361 -24.35 -8.69 1.54
C ALA A 361 -24.48 -7.36 2.32
N VAL A 362 -25.38 -6.51 1.82
CA VAL A 362 -26.10 -5.50 2.63
C VAL A 362 -26.92 -6.27 3.68
N PRO A 363 -27.03 -5.79 4.94
CA PRO A 363 -27.84 -6.47 5.95
C PRO A 363 -29.28 -6.71 5.48
N GLU A 364 -29.82 -7.91 5.71
CA GLU A 364 -31.24 -8.19 5.49
C GLU A 364 -32.10 -7.29 6.39
N GLN A 365 -33.24 -6.87 5.83
CA GLN A 365 -34.24 -5.99 6.42
C GLN A 365 -34.50 -6.27 7.90
N VAL A 366 -34.23 -5.29 8.77
CA VAL A 366 -34.68 -5.33 10.17
C VAL A 366 -35.96 -4.51 10.29
N GLY A 367 -37.11 -5.17 10.17
CA GLY A 367 -38.41 -4.62 10.57
C GLY A 367 -39.51 -4.64 9.51
N GLU A 368 -40.63 -5.29 9.83
CA GLU A 368 -41.93 -5.14 9.17
C GLU A 368 -42.61 -3.84 9.63
N VAL A 369 -42.37 -2.71 8.98
CA VAL A 369 -43.34 -1.59 8.95
C VAL A 369 -43.22 -0.83 7.62
N GLY A 370 -44.21 -1.03 6.73
CA GLY A 370 -44.47 -0.16 5.57
C GLY A 370 -43.74 -0.54 4.27
N GLU A 371 -44.51 -0.80 3.21
CA GLU A 371 -44.08 -1.11 1.83
C GLU A 371 -43.29 0.03 1.16
N VAL A 372 -42.10 0.37 1.65
CA VAL A 372 -41.16 1.22 0.92
C VAL A 372 -39.86 0.44 0.78
N GLY A 373 -39.74 -0.33 -0.31
CA GLY A 373 -38.50 -1.01 -0.66
C GLY A 373 -37.34 -0.01 -0.78
N PHE A 374 -36.11 -0.45 -0.48
CA PHE A 374 -34.90 0.36 -0.64
C PHE A 374 -34.85 1.00 -2.04
N PRO A 375 -34.28 2.20 -2.18
CA PRO A 375 -34.12 2.81 -3.50
C PRO A 375 -33.29 1.88 -4.38
N PRO A 376 -33.57 1.75 -5.68
CA PRO A 376 -32.82 0.82 -6.52
C PRO A 376 -31.35 1.26 -6.59
N CYS A 377 -30.42 0.31 -6.40
CA CYS A 377 -28.98 0.54 -6.57
C CYS A 377 -28.63 0.67 -8.06
N LYS A 378 -29.03 1.79 -8.68
CA LYS A 378 -28.72 2.12 -10.07
C LYS A 378 -27.35 2.77 -10.15
N GLN A 379 -26.63 2.54 -11.25
CA GLN A 379 -25.39 3.24 -11.52
C GLN A 379 -25.66 4.73 -11.81
N PRO A 380 -24.71 5.65 -11.60
CA PRO A 380 -24.85 7.03 -12.06
C PRO A 380 -25.14 7.14 -13.56
N VAL A 381 -25.76 8.25 -13.96
CA VAL A 381 -25.93 8.61 -15.38
C VAL A 381 -24.72 9.45 -15.81
N GLU A 382 -24.26 9.30 -17.04
CA GLU A 382 -23.28 10.21 -17.61
C GLU A 382 -23.76 10.84 -18.92
N VAL A 383 -23.41 12.12 -19.10
CA VAL A 383 -23.53 12.86 -20.35
C VAL A 383 -22.14 13.00 -20.94
N PHE A 384 -21.85 12.21 -21.97
CA PHE A 384 -20.51 12.02 -22.53
C PHE A 384 -20.43 12.55 -23.97
N PRO A 385 -19.43 13.40 -24.32
CA PRO A 385 -19.25 13.87 -25.70
C PRO A 385 -18.65 12.76 -26.57
N ALA A 386 -19.27 12.46 -27.71
CA ALA A 386 -18.79 11.47 -28.68
C ALA A 386 -19.07 11.94 -30.12
N ASP A 387 -18.01 12.11 -30.92
CA ASP A 387 -18.05 12.33 -32.37
C ASP A 387 -19.16 13.27 -32.90
N GLY A 388 -19.26 14.47 -32.30
CA GLY A 388 -20.21 15.51 -32.74
C GLY A 388 -21.60 15.43 -32.08
N GLU A 389 -21.83 14.45 -31.20
CA GLU A 389 -23.05 14.29 -30.42
C GLU A 389 -22.76 14.12 -28.92
N TYR A 390 -23.82 14.07 -28.11
CA TYR A 390 -23.78 13.85 -26.67
C TYR A 390 -24.59 12.61 -26.32
N LEU A 391 -23.94 11.62 -25.72
CA LEU A 391 -24.55 10.38 -25.26
C LEU A 391 -25.00 10.51 -23.82
N VAL A 392 -26.24 10.09 -23.54
CA VAL A 392 -26.74 9.88 -22.17
C VAL A 392 -26.69 8.37 -21.92
N ARG A 393 -25.83 7.93 -21.02
CA ARG A 393 -25.61 6.49 -20.77
C ARG A 393 -25.31 6.20 -19.31
N GLU A 394 -25.27 4.91 -18.97
CA GLU A 394 -24.90 4.43 -17.65
C GLU A 394 -23.39 4.62 -17.40
N PHE A 395 -23.00 5.17 -16.25
CA PHE A 395 -21.59 5.23 -15.86
C PHE A 395 -21.09 3.82 -15.53
N ARG A 396 -20.04 3.38 -16.22
CA ARG A 396 -19.34 2.11 -15.98
C ARG A 396 -17.84 2.33 -16.02
N SER A 397 -17.09 1.61 -15.18
CA SER A 397 -15.62 1.63 -15.22
C SER A 397 -15.07 1.13 -16.56
N ASP A 398 -15.79 0.21 -17.20
CA ASP A 398 -15.57 -0.20 -18.58
C ASP A 398 -16.73 0.33 -19.46
N PRO A 399 -16.50 1.41 -20.24
CA PRO A 399 -17.54 2.04 -21.05
C PRO A 399 -18.12 1.14 -22.14
N THR A 400 -17.44 0.06 -22.54
CA THR A 400 -17.96 -0.84 -23.60
C THR A 400 -19.19 -1.61 -23.15
N ASN A 401 -19.40 -1.74 -21.84
CA ASN A 401 -20.56 -2.39 -21.23
C ASN A 401 -21.62 -1.40 -20.75
N ALA A 402 -21.46 -0.09 -21.04
CA ALA A 402 -22.41 0.93 -20.65
C ALA A 402 -23.67 0.88 -21.51
N THR A 403 -24.83 0.84 -20.87
CA THR A 403 -26.12 0.97 -21.58
C THR A 403 -26.31 2.42 -22.02
N VAL A 404 -26.43 2.66 -23.34
CA VAL A 404 -26.75 3.98 -23.90
C VAL A 404 -28.27 4.19 -23.85
N PHE A 405 -28.71 5.23 -23.15
CA PHE A 405 -30.13 5.57 -23.02
C PHE A 405 -30.63 6.41 -24.18
N SER A 406 -29.84 7.40 -24.63
CA SER A 406 -30.17 8.26 -25.77
C SER A 406 -28.93 9.00 -26.30
N ALA A 407 -29.03 9.53 -27.53
CA ALA A 407 -28.03 10.37 -28.18
C ALA A 407 -28.68 11.67 -28.66
N HIS A 408 -27.95 12.79 -28.56
CA HIS A 408 -28.46 14.12 -28.90
C HIS A 408 -27.39 14.97 -29.59
N ASP A 409 -27.81 15.78 -30.56
CA ASP A 409 -26.96 16.74 -31.28
C ASP A 409 -26.49 17.91 -30.42
N LYS A 410 -27.26 18.25 -29.37
CA LYS A 410 -27.00 19.39 -28.48
C LYS A 410 -26.87 18.95 -27.03
N ARG A 411 -25.82 19.44 -26.37
CA ARG A 411 -25.55 19.20 -24.94
C ARG A 411 -26.76 19.47 -24.05
N MET A 412 -27.46 20.57 -24.29
CA MET A 412 -28.64 20.95 -23.49
C MET A 412 -29.78 19.94 -23.60
N ALA A 413 -29.96 19.29 -24.76
CA ALA A 413 -30.97 18.25 -24.93
C ALA A 413 -30.56 16.97 -24.18
N ALA A 414 -29.29 16.56 -24.29
CA ALA A 414 -28.74 15.44 -23.52
C ALA A 414 -28.84 15.67 -21.99
N MET A 415 -28.54 16.87 -21.51
CA MET A 415 -28.67 17.23 -20.09
C MET A 415 -30.11 17.14 -19.60
N ARG A 416 -31.11 17.57 -20.39
CA ARG A 416 -32.53 17.40 -20.03
C ARG A 416 -32.92 15.92 -19.97
N ALA A 417 -32.49 15.12 -20.94
CA ALA A 417 -32.75 13.69 -20.96
C ALA A 417 -32.10 12.98 -19.75
N ALA A 418 -30.86 13.35 -19.40
CA ALA A 418 -30.19 12.85 -18.20
C ALA A 418 -30.90 13.27 -16.92
N SER A 419 -31.37 14.52 -16.82
CA SER A 419 -32.14 15.00 -15.67
C SER A 419 -33.46 14.26 -15.49
N ASN A 420 -34.18 13.97 -16.58
CA ASN A 420 -35.40 13.17 -16.50
C ASN A 420 -35.09 11.75 -16.01
N LYS A 421 -34.02 11.14 -16.54
CA LYS A 421 -33.57 9.80 -16.13
C LYS A 421 -33.15 9.75 -14.66
N LEU A 422 -32.46 10.80 -14.20
CA LEU A 422 -32.03 10.96 -12.82
C LEU A 422 -33.21 10.83 -11.85
N THR A 423 -34.32 11.50 -12.16
CA THR A 423 -35.54 11.52 -11.32
C THR A 423 -36.45 10.32 -11.55
N GLU A 424 -36.75 9.95 -12.79
CA GLU A 424 -37.70 8.87 -13.12
C GLU A 424 -37.23 7.49 -12.63
N ASP A 425 -35.93 7.20 -12.77
CA ASP A 425 -35.36 5.88 -12.46
C ASP A 425 -34.56 5.85 -11.15
N ASN A 426 -34.54 6.95 -10.39
CA ASN A 426 -33.80 7.12 -9.13
C ASN A 426 -32.30 6.80 -9.25
N HIS A 427 -31.64 7.40 -10.24
CA HIS A 427 -30.18 7.34 -10.31
C HIS A 427 -29.55 8.29 -9.25
N PRO A 428 -28.37 7.96 -8.71
CA PRO A 428 -27.78 8.73 -7.61
C PRO A 428 -27.24 10.11 -8.04
N CYS A 429 -26.61 10.18 -9.21
CA CYS A 429 -26.13 11.44 -9.79
C CYS A 429 -25.99 11.36 -11.31
N THR A 430 -25.84 12.53 -11.92
CA THR A 430 -25.44 12.72 -13.32
C THR A 430 -24.03 13.31 -13.38
N LEU A 431 -23.12 12.64 -14.10
CA LEU A 431 -21.79 13.14 -14.45
C LEU A 431 -21.85 13.85 -15.80
N ARG A 432 -21.51 15.14 -15.83
CA ARG A 432 -21.42 15.90 -17.08
C ARG A 432 -19.98 15.98 -17.52
N TRP A 433 -19.62 15.25 -18.57
CA TRP A 433 -18.27 15.30 -19.13
C TRP A 433 -18.10 16.53 -20.04
N ASP A 434 -16.95 17.19 -19.90
CA ASP A 434 -16.50 18.26 -20.80
C ASP A 434 -15.63 17.67 -21.94
N SER A 435 -14.90 16.59 -21.67
CA SER A 435 -14.08 15.84 -22.62
C SER A 435 -14.04 14.35 -22.26
N HIS A 436 -13.39 13.52 -23.07
CA HIS A 436 -13.22 12.08 -22.79
C HIS A 436 -12.43 11.77 -21.50
N ASN A 437 -11.75 12.77 -20.95
CA ASN A 437 -10.94 12.67 -19.75
C ASN A 437 -11.24 13.77 -18.73
N SER A 438 -12.36 14.49 -18.85
CA SER A 438 -12.70 15.55 -17.90
C SER A 438 -14.18 15.58 -17.59
N VAL A 439 -14.53 15.47 -16.31
CA VAL A 439 -15.88 15.70 -15.77
C VAL A 439 -15.97 17.16 -15.36
N GLY A 440 -16.92 17.88 -15.94
CA GLY A 440 -17.16 19.29 -15.67
C GLY A 440 -18.00 19.52 -14.43
N GLU A 441 -19.15 18.86 -14.32
CA GLU A 441 -20.10 19.07 -13.21
C GLU A 441 -20.78 17.77 -12.79
N LEU A 442 -21.18 17.70 -11.52
CA LEU A 442 -21.98 16.62 -10.93
C LEU A 442 -23.34 17.18 -10.51
N TYR A 443 -24.41 16.52 -10.93
CA TYR A 443 -25.77 16.83 -10.48
C TYR A 443 -26.30 15.68 -9.65
N TRP A 444 -26.49 15.92 -8.35
CA TRP A 444 -26.97 14.91 -7.41
C TRP A 444 -28.49 14.81 -7.43
N ASN A 445 -29.01 13.60 -7.31
CA ASN A 445 -30.40 13.38 -6.99
C ASN A 445 -30.62 13.67 -5.50
N GLU A 446 -31.66 14.43 -5.18
CA GLU A 446 -31.99 14.82 -3.80
C GLU A 446 -32.15 13.62 -2.86
N HIS A 447 -32.65 12.48 -3.36
CA HIS A 447 -32.84 11.26 -2.56
C HIS A 447 -31.51 10.57 -2.18
N PHE A 448 -30.42 10.90 -2.87
CA PHE A 448 -29.09 10.36 -2.66
C PHE A 448 -28.10 11.43 -2.17
N GLU A 449 -28.61 12.62 -1.80
CA GLU A 449 -27.73 13.72 -1.42
C GLU A 449 -27.11 13.51 -0.05
N SER A 450 -27.84 12.96 0.92
CA SER A 450 -27.30 12.78 2.28
C SER A 450 -27.77 11.48 2.91
N LEU A 451 -26.83 10.77 3.51
CA LEU A 451 -27.04 9.62 4.39
C LEU A 451 -26.65 10.04 5.82
N GLY A 452 -27.49 9.81 6.81
CA GLY A 452 -27.26 10.19 8.21
C GLY A 452 -27.01 8.97 9.09
N VAL A 453 -26.00 9.06 9.96
CA VAL A 453 -25.82 8.18 11.13
C VAL A 453 -26.32 8.95 12.33
N GLU A 454 -27.47 8.55 12.85
CA GLU A 454 -28.21 9.31 13.86
C GLU A 454 -28.66 8.39 14.99
N TYR A 455 -28.74 8.91 16.21
CA TYR A 455 -29.33 8.14 17.30
C TYR A 455 -30.86 8.32 17.30
N SER A 456 -31.59 7.21 17.29
CA SER A 456 -33.05 7.20 17.39
C SER A 456 -33.47 6.84 18.81
N GLU A 457 -34.14 7.78 19.48
CA GLU A 457 -34.76 7.51 20.79
C GLU A 457 -35.88 6.47 20.69
N LEU A 458 -36.57 6.40 19.55
CA LEU A 458 -37.67 5.45 19.32
C LEU A 458 -37.18 3.99 19.32
N PHE A 459 -36.01 3.76 18.70
CA PHE A 459 -35.43 2.42 18.59
C PHE A 459 -34.35 2.13 19.65
N ASP A 460 -34.03 3.12 20.50
CA ASP A 460 -32.87 3.10 21.41
C ASP A 460 -31.58 2.61 20.73
N ALA A 461 -31.36 3.07 19.49
CA ALA A 461 -30.31 2.56 18.62
C ALA A 461 -29.78 3.63 17.68
N TRP A 462 -28.58 3.42 17.17
CA TRP A 462 -28.01 4.23 16.08
C TRP A 462 -28.53 3.74 14.74
N VAL A 463 -29.17 4.61 13.98
CA VAL A 463 -29.79 4.28 12.69
C VAL A 463 -29.03 4.92 11.54
N VAL A 464 -29.05 4.27 10.38
CA VAL A 464 -28.55 4.81 9.11
C VAL A 464 -29.74 5.17 8.23
N VAL A 465 -29.94 6.45 7.94
CA VAL A 465 -31.15 6.98 7.30
C VAL A 465 -30.84 7.93 6.14
N SER A 466 -31.53 7.83 5.00
CA SER A 466 -31.39 8.83 3.93
C SER A 466 -32.10 10.12 4.29
N LYS A 467 -31.64 11.26 3.76
CA LYS A 467 -32.32 12.56 3.88
C LYS A 467 -32.90 13.01 2.54
N PRO A 468 -34.13 13.57 2.51
CA PRO A 468 -35.03 13.80 3.66
C PRO A 468 -35.82 12.53 4.05
N ASN A 469 -35.41 11.87 5.14
CA ASN A 469 -35.98 10.69 5.82
C ASN A 469 -36.81 9.73 4.97
N ALA A 470 -36.34 9.37 3.78
CA ALA A 470 -37.07 8.51 2.86
C ALA A 470 -36.87 7.02 3.16
N TYR A 471 -35.70 6.64 3.71
CA TYR A 471 -35.32 5.25 3.92
C TYR A 471 -34.49 5.07 5.20
N THR A 472 -34.81 4.05 6.01
CA THR A 472 -33.94 3.57 7.10
C THR A 472 -33.29 2.27 6.66
N PHE A 473 -31.96 2.26 6.56
CA PHE A 473 -31.19 1.13 6.03
C PHE A 473 -30.85 0.09 7.09
N CYS A 474 -30.43 0.53 8.28
CA CYS A 474 -30.13 -0.37 9.39
C CYS A 474 -30.20 0.35 10.74
N ALA A 475 -30.26 -0.44 11.81
CA ALA A 475 -30.07 -0.01 13.18
C ALA A 475 -28.89 -0.79 13.81
N ALA A 476 -28.11 -0.12 14.65
CA ALA A 476 -26.94 -0.67 15.29
C ALA A 476 -26.84 -0.21 16.75
N PRO A 477 -26.22 -1.02 17.63
CA PRO A 477 -26.16 -0.72 19.07
C PRO A 477 -25.19 0.43 19.42
N SER A 478 -24.36 0.90 18.48
CA SER A 478 -23.39 1.97 18.73
C SER A 478 -23.12 2.82 17.49
N ALA A 479 -22.67 4.07 17.71
CA ALA A 479 -22.28 4.99 16.65
C ALA A 479 -21.20 4.41 15.73
N LYS A 480 -20.23 3.68 16.30
CA LYS A 480 -19.12 3.05 15.56
C LYS A 480 -19.64 2.02 14.54
N TRP A 481 -20.60 1.19 14.94
CA TRP A 481 -21.20 0.18 14.06
C TRP A 481 -22.10 0.82 12.99
N ALA A 482 -22.96 1.76 13.37
CA ALA A 482 -23.80 2.50 12.41
C ALA A 482 -22.95 3.29 11.40
N TYR A 483 -21.81 3.84 11.83
CA TYR A 483 -20.86 4.51 10.93
C TYR A 483 -20.23 3.54 9.92
N LYS A 484 -19.86 2.33 10.35
CA LYS A 484 -19.32 1.30 9.46
C LYS A 484 -20.34 0.89 8.39
N ASP A 485 -21.58 0.68 8.79
CA ASP A 485 -22.67 0.34 7.85
C ASP A 485 -23.02 1.53 6.96
N GLY A 486 -23.05 2.74 7.51
CA GLY A 486 -23.22 3.98 6.77
C GLY A 486 -22.19 4.15 5.65
N LYS A 487 -20.91 3.82 5.90
CA LYS A 487 -19.87 3.84 4.84
C LYS A 487 -20.14 2.82 3.74
N ARG A 488 -20.57 1.61 4.08
CA ARG A 488 -20.90 0.57 3.09
C ARG A 488 -22.11 0.98 2.24
N ILE A 489 -23.16 1.50 2.87
CA ILE A 489 -24.37 1.96 2.20
C ILE A 489 -24.06 3.17 1.31
N GLN A 490 -23.29 4.15 1.81
CA GLN A 490 -22.84 5.28 1.01
C GLN A 490 -22.12 4.82 -0.27
N GLN A 491 -21.25 3.81 -0.18
CA GLN A 491 -20.51 3.27 -1.33
C GLN A 491 -21.37 2.46 -2.29
N ALA A 492 -22.35 1.71 -1.76
CA ALA A 492 -23.23 0.85 -2.55
C ALA A 492 -24.28 1.65 -3.33
N TYR A 493 -24.84 2.70 -2.72
CA TYR A 493 -25.90 3.52 -3.31
C TYR A 493 -25.40 4.88 -3.84
N ASP A 494 -24.08 5.11 -3.81
CA ASP A 494 -23.43 6.35 -4.25
C ASP A 494 -24.03 7.61 -3.58
N PHE A 495 -24.23 7.62 -2.25
CA PHE A 495 -24.68 8.85 -1.57
C PHE A 495 -23.60 9.92 -1.60
N LYS A 496 -23.97 11.18 -1.95
CA LYS A 496 -23.05 12.33 -2.01
C LYS A 496 -22.31 12.55 -0.70
N GLU A 497 -23.00 12.45 0.43
CA GLU A 497 -22.37 12.57 1.73
C GLU A 497 -22.97 11.62 2.78
N LEU A 498 -22.12 11.24 3.73
CA LEU A 498 -22.48 10.53 4.95
C LEU A 498 -22.23 11.46 6.13
N ARG A 499 -23.31 11.89 6.79
CA ARG A 499 -23.31 12.77 7.95
C ARG A 499 -23.32 11.93 9.20
N ILE A 500 -22.40 12.20 10.11
CA ILE A 500 -22.33 11.55 11.42
C ILE A 500 -22.81 12.56 12.45
N CYS A 501 -23.91 12.25 13.10
CA CYS A 501 -24.54 13.12 14.08
C CYS A 501 -24.21 12.67 15.51
N SER A 502 -24.23 13.60 16.45
CA SER A 502 -24.19 13.31 17.89
C SER A 502 -25.51 12.66 18.32
N ARG A 503 -25.55 12.15 19.55
CA ARG A 503 -26.79 11.63 20.15
C ARG A 503 -27.90 12.69 20.24
N GLN A 504 -27.53 13.97 20.25
CA GLN A 504 -28.44 15.13 20.29
C GLN A 504 -28.88 15.59 18.88
N GLY A 505 -28.43 14.91 17.82
CA GLY A 505 -28.78 15.23 16.43
C GLY A 505 -27.90 16.27 15.75
N GLU A 506 -26.84 16.75 16.41
CA GLU A 506 -25.91 17.72 15.82
C GLU A 506 -24.92 17.03 14.89
N CYS A 507 -24.76 17.52 13.65
CA CYS A 507 -23.81 16.93 12.71
C CYS A 507 -22.36 17.24 13.14
N GLN A 508 -21.59 16.20 13.47
CA GLN A 508 -20.21 16.29 13.95
C GLN A 508 -19.18 16.08 12.83
N LYS A 509 -19.50 15.25 11.82
CA LYS A 509 -18.59 14.91 10.71
C LYS A 509 -19.39 14.70 9.43
N ILE A 510 -18.82 15.14 8.30
CA ILE A 510 -19.35 14.88 6.97
C ILE A 510 -18.30 14.10 6.17
N VAL A 511 -18.70 12.95 5.66
CA VAL A 511 -17.90 12.08 4.80
C VAL A 511 -18.42 12.19 3.37
N GLU A 512 -17.74 12.96 2.54
CA GLU A 512 -18.13 13.14 1.13
C GLU A 512 -17.85 11.88 0.27
N HIS A 513 -18.59 11.75 -0.82
CA HIS A 513 -18.49 10.65 -1.77
C HIS A 513 -17.15 10.64 -2.52
N ARG A 514 -16.75 9.46 -3.01
CA ARG A 514 -15.52 9.30 -3.81
C ARG A 514 -15.48 10.21 -5.04
N PHE A 515 -16.61 10.46 -5.72
CA PHE A 515 -16.67 11.35 -6.89
C PHE A 515 -16.41 12.83 -6.56
N VAL A 516 -16.63 13.24 -5.31
CA VAL A 516 -16.43 14.62 -4.85
C VAL A 516 -15.02 14.80 -4.27
N ARG A 517 -14.53 13.76 -3.56
CA ARG A 517 -13.19 13.73 -2.94
C ARG A 517 -12.07 13.45 -3.91
N HIS A 518 -12.33 12.62 -4.92
CA HIS A 518 -11.37 12.22 -5.93
C HIS A 518 -11.87 12.73 -7.28
N SER A 519 -11.07 13.60 -7.90
CA SER A 519 -10.98 13.52 -9.36
C SER A 519 -10.71 12.04 -9.70
N LEU A 520 -11.41 11.42 -10.64
CA LEU A 520 -11.26 10.00 -11.03
C LEU A 520 -9.80 9.65 -11.42
N THR A 521 -8.88 9.55 -10.46
CA THR A 521 -7.42 9.45 -10.64
C THR A 521 -6.93 8.02 -10.86
N LYS A 522 -7.85 7.06 -11.00
CA LYS A 522 -7.52 5.73 -11.53
C LYS A 522 -7.71 5.61 -13.05
N SER A 523 -8.37 6.57 -13.71
CA SER A 523 -8.65 6.54 -15.15
C SER A 523 -8.05 7.70 -15.95
N GLY A 524 -7.24 8.57 -15.33
CA GLY A 524 -6.70 9.77 -15.99
C GLY A 524 -7.76 10.86 -16.23
N VAL A 525 -8.83 10.86 -15.45
CA VAL A 525 -9.99 11.75 -15.59
C VAL A 525 -9.92 12.92 -14.59
N THR A 526 -10.02 14.16 -15.07
CA THR A 526 -9.97 15.40 -14.29
C THR A 526 -11.38 15.89 -13.92
N PHE A 527 -11.60 16.37 -12.70
CA PHE A 527 -12.82 17.11 -12.34
C PHE A 527 -12.53 18.60 -12.39
N ASN A 528 -13.25 19.34 -13.24
CA ASN A 528 -13.20 20.80 -13.22
C ASN A 528 -14.05 21.24 -12.03
N ARG A 529 -13.40 21.65 -10.93
CA ARG A 529 -14.09 22.25 -9.79
C ARG A 529 -14.57 23.66 -10.11
#